data_AF-A0A4C1YQR1-F1
#
_entry.id   AF-A0A4C1YQR1-F1
#
_cell.length_a   1.000
_cell.length_b   1.000
_cell.length_c   1.000
_cell.angle_alpha   90.00
_cell.angle_beta   90.00
_cell.angle_gamma   90.00
#
_symmetry.space_group_name_H-M   'P 1'
#
loop_
_entity.id
_entity.type
_entity.pdbx_description
1 polymer ?
#
loop_
_entity_poly.entity_id
_entity_poly.type
_entity_poly.pdbx_seq_one_letter_code
_entity_poly.pdbx_strand_id
1 'polypeptide(L)'
;METIENCILKTGGTKKATKELTNTKNWVVKMKDERGKISYDRTDILETATSYYKKLYGSNNIQDRTELLETSSISDILHIKVEKAIDSQKNDKAPGPDGISNEITDIARRP
;
A
#
# COMPACT_ATOMS: atom_id res chain seq x y z
N MET A 1 14.11 -6.93 31.92
CA MET A 1 12.83 -7.18 31.22
C MET A 1 11.88 -6.08 31.67
N GLU A 2 11.54 -5.14 30.79
CA GLU A 2 10.73 -3.98 31.16
C GLU A 2 9.26 -4.41 31.29
N THR A 3 8.61 -4.14 32.42
CA THR A 3 7.23 -4.57 32.69
C THR A 3 6.24 -3.71 31.93
N ILE A 4 5.06 -4.26 31.61
CA ILE A 4 3.97 -3.52 30.94
C ILE A 4 3.61 -2.23 31.71
N GLU A 5 3.69 -2.26 33.04
CA GLU A 5 3.47 -1.10 33.90
C GLU A 5 4.43 0.07 33.60
N ASN A 6 5.73 -0.22 33.40
CA ASN A 6 6.72 0.81 33.06
C ASN A 6 6.44 1.44 31.70
N CYS A 7 6.00 0.65 30.71
CA CYS A 7 5.55 1.18 29.42
C CYS A 7 4.29 2.03 29.57
N ILE A 8 3.31 1.63 30.37
CA ILE A 8 2.09 2.43 30.58
C ILE A 8 2.44 3.79 31.19
N LEU A 9 3.33 3.82 32.19
CA LEU A 9 3.78 5.05 32.84
C LEU A 9 4.53 5.98 31.88
N LYS A 10 5.42 5.44 31.03
CA LYS A 10 6.17 6.23 30.04
C LYS A 10 5.28 6.76 28.91
N THR A 11 4.36 5.92 28.42
CA THR A 11 3.62 6.20 27.19
C THR A 11 2.29 6.93 27.46
N GLY A 12 1.85 6.99 28.73
CA GLY A 12 0.67 7.73 29.20
C GLY A 12 -0.67 7.07 28.89
N GLY A 13 -0.65 5.82 28.40
CA GLY A 13 -1.88 5.11 28.05
C GLY A 13 -1.65 3.65 27.67
N THR A 14 -2.57 2.79 28.12
CA THR A 14 -2.51 1.33 27.95
C THR A 14 -2.48 0.90 26.49
N LYS A 15 -3.28 1.55 25.62
CA LYS A 15 -3.31 1.28 24.17
C LYS A 15 -1.99 1.60 23.48
N LYS A 16 -1.28 2.64 23.91
CA LYS A 16 -0.02 3.07 23.30
C LYS A 16 1.13 2.19 23.78
N ALA A 17 1.13 1.81 25.07
CA ALA A 17 2.05 0.85 25.64
C ALA A 17 1.94 -0.54 24.98
N THR A 18 0.72 -1.06 24.78
CA THR A 18 0.53 -2.33 24.06
C THR A 18 0.94 -2.22 22.59
N LYS A 19 0.64 -1.10 21.92
CA LYS A 19 1.10 -0.86 20.54
C LYS A 19 2.63 -0.88 20.45
N GLU A 20 3.34 -0.16 21.31
CA GLU A 20 4.81 -0.12 21.33
C GLU A 20 5.41 -1.50 21.63
N LEU A 21 4.81 -2.24 22.58
CA LEU A 21 5.21 -3.62 22.86
C LEU A 21 4.96 -4.56 21.67
N THR A 22 3.82 -4.43 20.98
CA THR A 22 3.50 -5.22 19.78
C THR A 22 4.26 -4.78 18.52
N ASN A 23 4.84 -3.58 18.48
CA ASN A 23 5.64 -3.12 17.35
C ASN A 23 7.01 -3.84 17.30
N THR A 24 7.39 -4.53 18.37
CA THR A 24 8.50 -5.51 18.37
C THR A 24 8.14 -6.82 17.69
N LYS A 25 6.91 -6.97 17.17
CA LYS A 25 6.51 -8.10 16.32
C LYS A 25 7.32 -8.02 15.03
N ASN A 26 8.51 -8.64 15.09
CA ASN A 26 9.41 -8.80 13.98
C ASN A 26 8.58 -9.26 12.79
N TRP A 27 8.49 -8.41 11.77
CA TRP A 27 8.02 -8.83 10.46
C TRP A 27 9.00 -9.91 10.04
N VAL A 28 8.64 -11.18 10.23
CA VAL A 28 9.45 -12.28 9.74
C VAL A 28 9.33 -12.22 8.24
N VAL A 29 10.31 -11.58 7.61
CA VAL A 29 10.45 -11.51 6.17
C VAL A 29 10.61 -12.95 5.71
N LYS A 30 9.67 -13.42 4.91
CA LYS A 30 9.78 -14.71 4.23
C LYS A 30 10.18 -14.43 2.79
N MET A 31 11.18 -15.14 2.29
CA MET A 31 11.61 -15.02 0.90
C MET A 31 11.44 -16.37 0.20
N LYS A 32 10.92 -16.31 -1.02
CA LYS A 32 10.75 -17.48 -1.88
C LYS A 32 11.91 -17.52 -2.87
N ASP A 33 12.57 -18.66 -2.98
CA ASP A 33 13.62 -18.87 -3.98
C ASP A 33 13.04 -19.18 -5.37
N GLU A 34 13.93 -19.33 -6.36
CA GLU A 34 13.55 -19.67 -7.74
C GLU A 34 12.90 -21.07 -7.89
N ARG A 35 13.10 -21.96 -6.91
CA ARG A 35 12.52 -23.32 -6.85
C ARG A 35 11.21 -23.35 -6.07
N GLY A 36 10.82 -22.22 -5.49
CA GLY A 36 9.64 -22.03 -4.68
C GLY A 36 9.75 -22.43 -3.21
N LYS A 37 10.95 -22.76 -2.72
CA LYS A 37 11.23 -22.96 -1.29
C LYS A 37 11.14 -21.61 -0.57
N ILE A 38 10.50 -21.61 0.59
CA ILE A 38 10.39 -20.43 1.44
C ILE A 38 11.45 -20.51 2.52
N SER A 39 12.28 -19.48 2.65
CA SER A 39 13.16 -19.30 3.81
C SER A 39 12.67 -18.16 4.71
N TYR A 40 12.91 -18.36 5.99
CA TYR A 40 12.65 -17.40 7.07
C TYR A 40 13.96 -16.98 7.75
N ASP A 41 15.08 -17.65 7.43
CA ASP A 41 16.39 -17.28 7.98
C ASP A 41 16.95 -16.07 7.23
N ARG A 42 17.51 -15.13 7.98
CA ARG A 42 18.04 -13.88 7.40
C ARG A 42 19.23 -14.14 6.47
N THR A 43 20.06 -15.14 6.77
CA THR A 43 21.24 -15.48 5.97
C THR A 43 20.81 -16.03 4.62
N ASP A 44 19.88 -16.99 4.63
CA ASP A 44 19.30 -17.57 3.42
C ASP A 44 18.61 -16.52 2.54
N ILE A 45 17.85 -15.60 3.17
CA ILE A 45 17.19 -14.49 2.47
C ILE A 45 18.23 -13.60 1.79
N LEU A 46 19.29 -13.24 2.52
CA LEU A 46 20.35 -12.39 1.99
C LEU A 46 21.10 -13.06 0.84
N GLU A 47 21.42 -14.35 0.95
CA GLU A 47 22.08 -15.12 -0.09
C GLU A 47 21.20 -15.23 -1.34
N THR A 48 19.91 -15.52 -1.17
CA THR A 48 18.94 -15.62 -2.26
C THR A 48 18.80 -14.28 -2.99
N ALA A 49 18.63 -13.18 -2.24
CA ALA A 49 18.54 -11.83 -2.81
C ALA A 49 19.84 -11.45 -3.54
N THR A 50 20.99 -11.72 -2.93
CA THR A 50 22.30 -11.41 -3.52
C THR A 50 22.50 -12.17 -4.83
N SER A 51 22.18 -13.45 -4.85
CA SER A 51 22.31 -14.29 -6.05
C SER A 51 21.37 -13.82 -7.16
N TYR A 52 20.12 -13.47 -6.81
CA TYR A 52 19.16 -12.91 -7.75
C TYR A 52 19.67 -11.62 -8.40
N TYR A 53 20.13 -10.65 -7.61
CA TYR A 53 20.58 -9.38 -8.14
C TYR A 53 21.91 -9.47 -8.89
N LYS A 54 22.82 -10.36 -8.47
CA LYS A 54 24.02 -10.68 -9.25
C LYS A 54 23.68 -11.25 -10.62
N LYS A 55 22.64 -12.09 -10.71
CA LYS A 55 22.16 -12.61 -12.00
C LYS A 55 21.48 -11.52 -12.84
N LEU A 56 20.67 -10.68 -12.21
CA LEU A 56 19.94 -9.59 -12.86
C LEU A 56 20.88 -8.56 -13.49
N TYR A 57 21.95 -8.18 -12.76
CA TYR A 57 22.87 -7.13 -13.17
C TYR A 57 24.23 -7.65 -13.68
N GLY A 58 24.50 -8.95 -13.57
CA GLY A 58 25.77 -9.54 -13.99
C GLY A 58 25.87 -9.86 -15.47
N SER A 59 24.75 -9.93 -16.19
CA SER A 59 24.77 -10.04 -17.65
C SER A 59 24.76 -8.65 -18.30
N ASN A 60 25.78 -8.32 -19.08
CA ASN A 60 25.79 -7.20 -20.04
C ASN A 60 24.81 -7.39 -21.21
N ASN A 61 23.88 -8.34 -21.11
CA ASN A 61 22.79 -8.40 -22.06
C ASN A 61 21.94 -7.17 -21.76
N ILE A 62 21.96 -6.22 -22.69
CA ILE A 62 20.94 -5.19 -22.83
C ILE A 62 19.65 -5.98 -22.98
N GLN A 63 19.06 -6.35 -21.84
CA GLN A 63 17.78 -7.01 -21.81
C GLN A 63 16.87 -6.00 -22.46
N ASP A 64 16.44 -6.30 -23.70
CA ASP A 64 15.59 -5.46 -24.52
C ASP A 64 14.65 -4.77 -23.57
N ARG A 65 14.90 -3.45 -23.44
CA ARG A 65 14.19 -2.57 -22.54
C ARG A 65 12.76 -2.95 -22.77
N THR A 66 12.14 -3.62 -21.81
CA THR A 66 10.83 -4.24 -22.01
C THR A 66 10.01 -3.05 -22.44
N GLU A 67 9.68 -2.99 -23.73
CA GLU A 67 8.78 -1.97 -24.20
C GLU A 67 7.55 -2.33 -23.38
N LEU A 68 7.31 -1.52 -22.33
CA LEU A 68 6.01 -1.39 -21.76
C LEU A 68 5.19 -1.01 -22.98
N LEU A 69 4.65 -2.01 -23.66
CA LEU A 69 3.51 -1.84 -24.52
C LEU A 69 2.52 -1.20 -23.56
N GLU A 70 2.46 0.12 -23.59
CA GLU A 70 1.45 0.97 -22.99
C GLU A 70 0.14 0.63 -23.70
N THR A 71 -0.31 -0.61 -23.54
CA THR A 71 -1.59 -1.12 -23.97
C THR A 71 -2.31 -1.69 -22.76
N SER A 72 -1.99 -1.24 -21.55
CA SER A 72 -3.06 -1.06 -20.59
C SER A 72 -3.89 0.08 -21.14
N SER A 73 -4.86 -0.25 -22.02
CA SER A 73 -5.92 0.68 -22.34
C SER A 73 -6.53 1.05 -21.00
N ILE A 74 -6.22 2.26 -20.54
CA ILE A 74 -6.90 2.84 -19.40
C ILE A 74 -8.36 2.80 -19.82
N SER A 75 -9.16 1.97 -19.15
CA SER A 75 -10.57 1.88 -19.48
C SER A 75 -11.13 3.27 -19.28
N ASP A 76 -11.75 3.82 -20.32
CA ASP A 76 -12.46 5.08 -20.23
C ASP A 76 -13.37 5.04 -19.00
N ILE A 77 -13.42 6.16 -18.27
CA ILE A 77 -14.27 6.28 -17.09
C ILE A 77 -15.71 6.06 -17.55
N LEU A 78 -16.27 4.90 -17.19
CA LEU A 78 -17.63 4.54 -17.58
C LEU A 78 -18.61 5.54 -16.96
N HIS A 79 -19.43 6.19 -17.79
CA HIS A 79 -20.44 7.17 -17.36
C HIS A 79 -21.27 6.68 -16.16
N ILE A 80 -21.69 5.41 -16.19
CA ILE A 80 -22.47 4.75 -15.14
C ILE A 80 -21.74 4.75 -13.78
N LYS A 81 -20.40 4.65 -13.76
CA LYS A 81 -19.63 4.73 -12.50
C LYS A 81 -19.64 6.14 -11.92
N VAL A 82 -19.58 7.16 -12.77
CA VAL A 82 -19.64 8.56 -12.36
C VAL A 82 -21.01 8.88 -11.80
N GLU A 83 -22.09 8.46 -12.47
CA GLU A 83 -23.46 8.63 -12.00
C GLU A 83 -23.66 7.99 -10.62
N LYS A 84 -23.27 6.72 -10.46
CA LYS A 84 -23.37 6.02 -9.17
C LYS A 84 -22.56 6.70 -8.07
N ALA A 85 -21.40 7.27 -8.40
CA ALA A 85 -20.57 7.97 -7.42
C ALA A 85 -21.27 9.25 -6.95
N ILE A 86 -21.84 10.04 -7.86
CA ILE A 86 -22.61 11.25 -7.55
C ILE A 86 -23.84 10.90 -6.70
N ASP A 87 -24.61 9.89 -7.11
CA ASP A 87 -25.81 9.44 -6.39
C ASP A 87 -25.51 8.91 -4.96
N SER A 88 -24.28 8.42 -4.73
CA SER A 88 -23.86 7.91 -3.42
C SER A 88 -23.44 9.03 -2.44
N GLN A 89 -23.25 10.26 -2.93
CA GLN A 89 -22.90 11.39 -2.08
C GLN A 89 -24.08 11.76 -1.19
N LYS A 90 -23.79 12.13 0.06
CA LYS A 90 -24.80 12.62 1.00
C LYS A 90 -24.96 14.13 0.82
N ASN A 91 -26.20 14.60 0.86
CA ASN A 91 -26.51 16.03 0.92
C ASN A 91 -26.13 16.63 2.29
N ASP A 92 -26.16 17.96 2.36
CA ASP A 92 -25.92 18.75 3.56
C ASP A 92 -24.53 18.50 4.17
N LYS A 93 -23.54 18.25 3.31
CA LYS A 93 -22.13 18.14 3.69
C LYS A 93 -21.46 19.50 3.55
N ALA A 94 -20.58 19.77 4.51
CA ALA A 94 -19.77 20.98 4.47
C ALA A 94 -18.94 20.98 3.17
N PRO A 95 -18.92 22.10 2.43
CA PRO A 95 -18.16 22.22 1.20
C PRO A 95 -16.65 22.10 1.46
N GLY A 96 -15.93 21.67 0.45
CA GLY A 96 -14.47 21.61 0.49
C GLY A 96 -13.83 23.00 0.49
N PRO A 97 -12.49 23.08 0.46
CA PRO A 97 -11.76 24.35 0.32
C PRO A 97 -12.11 25.13 -0.97
N ASP A 98 -12.68 24.45 -1.96
CA ASP A 98 -13.21 25.03 -3.20
C ASP A 98 -14.57 25.72 -3.03
N GLY A 99 -15.24 25.54 -1.89
CA GLY A 99 -16.54 26.12 -1.60
C GLY A 99 -17.70 25.44 -2.34
N ILE A 100 -17.47 24.31 -3.02
CA ILE A 100 -18.50 23.62 -3.81
C ILE A 100 -19.18 22.57 -2.95
N SER A 101 -20.51 22.58 -2.95
CA SER A 101 -21.32 21.61 -2.21
C SER A 101 -21.80 20.46 -3.11
N ASN A 102 -22.17 19.32 -2.51
CA ASN A 102 -22.57 18.12 -3.26
C ASN A 102 -23.85 18.32 -4.08
N GLU A 103 -24.71 19.25 -3.66
CA GLU A 103 -25.94 19.60 -4.36
C GLU A 103 -25.64 20.24 -5.71
N ILE A 104 -24.58 21.06 -5.78
CA ILE A 104 -24.14 21.71 -7.02
C ILE A 104 -23.66 20.65 -8.02
N THR A 105 -22.97 19.61 -7.56
CA THR A 105 -22.51 18.52 -8.42
C THR A 105 -23.65 17.64 -8.95
N ASP A 106 -24.74 17.44 -8.19
CA ASP A 106 -25.94 16.75 -8.71
C ASP A 106 -26.73 17.64 -9.68
N ILE A 107 -26.79 18.96 -9.45
CA ILE A 107 -27.46 19.89 -10.37
C ILE A 107 -26.71 19.97 -11.70
N ALA A 108 -25.39 20.10 -11.68
CA ALA A 108 -24.56 20.19 -12.89
C ALA A 108 -24.63 18.95 -13.79
N ARG A 109 -25.09 17.81 -13.24
CA ARG A 109 -25.34 16.57 -13.97
C ARG A 109 -26.64 16.61 -14.79
N ARG A 110 -27.64 17.40 -14.37
CA ARG A 110 -28.95 17.47 -15.03
C ARG A 110 -28.89 18.57 -16.11
N PRO A 111 -29.16 18.25 -17.39
CA PRO A 111 -29.17 19.25 -18.46
C PRO A 111 -30.30 20.28 -18.30
#